data_AF-A0A7C7QYA9-F1
#
_entry.id   AF-A0A7C7QYA9-F1
#
_cell.length_a   1.000
_cell.length_b   1.000
_cell.length_c   1.000
_cell.angle_alpha   90.00
_cell.angle_beta   90.00
_cell.angle_gamma   90.00
#
_symmetry.space_group_name_H-M   'P 1'
#
loop_
_entity.id
_entity.type
_entity.pdbx_description
1 polymer ?
#
loop_
_entity_poly.entity_id
_entity_poly.type
_entity_poly.pdbx_seq_one_letter_code
_entity_poly.pdbx_strand_id
1 'polypeptide(L)'
;MPDIGWMELMVIGIVALIIVGPEDLPGMFRKLGQMTGRVRAMAKDFTNAMNEAADGTGMTELSRDLRKVTKFSNPKNMAKDFMGDVMEDIDPSKYEEGSATRVIAEKKAAAQAETRKRVAAKRAEREAEESAEPEDPPGEENTIAATDPATSPSAGSGSTDLAPSDPGPANIEA
;
A
#
# COMPACT_ATOMS: atom_id res chain seq x y z
N MET A 1 -6.91 -9.59 1.32
CA MET A 1 -5.73 -9.45 2.21
C MET A 1 -5.50 -7.94 2.33
N PRO A 2 -4.36 -7.30 2.67
CA PRO A 2 -4.18 -5.94 2.17
C PRO A 2 -3.94 -6.10 0.66
N ASP A 3 -4.95 -5.77 -0.14
CA ASP A 3 -4.90 -5.93 -1.60
C ASP A 3 -4.09 -4.80 -2.27
N ILE A 4 -3.16 -4.20 -1.50
CA ILE A 4 -2.12 -3.28 -1.97
C ILE A 4 -1.10 -4.10 -2.76
N GLY A 5 -1.38 -4.23 -4.05
CA GLY A 5 -0.48 -4.84 -5.02
C GLY A 5 0.59 -3.85 -5.49
N TRP A 6 1.63 -4.38 -6.14
CA TRP A 6 2.65 -3.57 -6.81
C TRP A 6 2.04 -2.53 -7.77
N MET A 7 0.93 -2.88 -8.43
CA MET A 7 0.18 -2.00 -9.32
C MET A 7 -0.43 -0.80 -8.59
N GLU A 8 -0.94 -0.97 -7.36
CA GLU A 8 -1.56 0.12 -6.60
C GLU A 8 -0.48 1.08 -6.06
N LEU A 9 0.68 0.56 -5.67
CA LEU A 9 1.85 1.39 -5.34
C LEU A 9 2.33 2.21 -6.56
N MET A 10 2.26 1.66 -7.77
CA MET A 10 2.62 2.37 -9.00
C MET A 10 1.66 3.54 -9.26
N VAL A 11 0.35 3.33 -9.10
CA VAL A 11 -0.66 4.39 -9.24
C VAL A 11 -0.43 5.50 -8.22
N ILE A 12 -0.21 5.15 -6.95
CA ILE A 12 0.10 6.15 -5.90
C ILE A 12 1.41 6.89 -6.21
N GLY A 13 2.41 6.20 -6.76
CA GLY A 13 3.66 6.80 -7.22
C GLY A 13 3.43 7.86 -8.29
N ILE A 14 2.64 7.56 -9.32
CA ILE A 14 2.31 8.50 -10.40
C ILE A 14 1.54 9.71 -9.85
N VAL A 15 0.52 9.48 -9.02
CA VAL A 15 -0.27 10.56 -8.39
C VAL A 15 0.63 11.46 -7.54
N ALA A 16 1.56 10.87 -6.79
CA ALA A 16 2.51 11.62 -5.99
C ALA A 16 3.45 12.47 -6.85
N LEU A 17 3.92 11.97 -8.01
CA LEU A 17 4.74 12.74 -8.96
C LEU A 17 4.00 13.98 -9.50
N ILE A 18 2.69 13.86 -9.74
CA ILE A 18 1.88 14.99 -10.25
C ILE A 18 1.65 16.05 -9.17
N ILE A 19 1.34 15.64 -7.94
CA ILE A 19 0.98 16.58 -6.86
C ILE A 19 2.21 17.28 -6.28
N VAL A 20 3.28 16.52 -6.04
CA VAL A 20 4.49 17.02 -5.37
C VAL A 20 5.51 17.50 -6.40
N GLY A 21 5.54 16.88 -7.58
CA GLY A 21 6.53 17.14 -8.61
C GLY A 21 7.55 15.99 -8.72
N PRO A 22 8.02 15.68 -9.95
CA PRO A 22 8.93 14.56 -10.19
C PRO A 22 10.33 14.75 -9.61
N GLU A 23 10.75 15.98 -9.35
CA GLU A 23 12.08 16.29 -8.78
C GLU A 23 12.08 16.33 -7.24
N ASP A 24 10.96 16.71 -6.63
CA ASP A 24 10.87 16.91 -5.18
C ASP A 24 10.72 15.60 -4.40
N LEU A 25 9.95 14.64 -4.94
CA LEU A 25 9.82 13.30 -4.35
C LEU A 25 11.15 12.54 -4.19
N PRO A 26 11.99 12.38 -5.23
CA PRO A 26 13.25 11.66 -5.08
C PRO A 26 14.21 12.36 -4.11
N GLY A 27 14.16 13.70 -4.03
CA GLY A 27 14.87 14.47 -3.02
C GLY A 27 14.40 14.18 -1.60
N MET A 28 13.09 14.15 -1.37
CA MET A 28 12.48 13.80 -0.09
C MET A 28 12.73 12.36 0.32
N PHE A 29 12.60 11.40 -0.61
CA PHE A 29 12.91 9.99 -0.36
C PHE A 29 14.37 9.77 -0.02
N ARG A 30 15.32 10.51 -0.62
CA ARG A 30 16.73 10.46 -0.22
C ARG A 30 16.93 10.93 1.22
N LYS A 31 16.28 12.02 1.64
CA LYS A 31 16.38 12.54 3.01
C LYS A 31 15.75 11.59 4.03
N LEU A 32 14.52 11.13 3.76
CA LEU A 32 13.82 10.13 4.58
C LEU A 32 14.59 8.81 4.63
N GLY A 33 15.11 8.35 3.49
CA GLY A 33 15.90 7.12 3.38
C GLY A 33 17.21 7.19 4.16
N GLN A 34 17.89 8.33 4.15
CA GLN A 34 19.09 8.52 4.98
C GLN A 34 18.76 8.53 6.48
N MET A 35 17.65 9.16 6.86
CA MET A 35 17.22 9.21 8.26
C MET A 35 16.81 7.82 8.77
N THR A 36 15.96 7.12 8.01
CA THR A 36 15.55 5.74 8.28
C THR A 36 16.73 4.77 8.22
N GLY A 37 17.68 4.98 7.30
CA GLY A 37 18.89 4.16 7.17
C GLY A 37 19.79 4.24 8.41
N ARG A 38 19.97 5.44 8.98
CA ARG A 38 20.71 5.62 10.24
C ARG A 38 20.00 4.94 11.41
N VAL A 39 18.67 5.10 11.52
CA VAL A 39 17.87 4.42 12.54
C VAL A 39 17.93 2.90 12.38
N ARG A 40 17.88 2.39 11.14
CA ARG A 40 18.02 0.95 10.83
C ARG A 40 19.40 0.42 11.24
N ALA A 41 20.47 1.18 11.00
CA ALA A 41 21.82 0.83 11.40
C ALA A 41 21.93 0.77 12.94
N MET A 42 21.49 1.83 13.63
CA MET A 42 21.44 1.88 15.10
C MET A 42 20.59 0.75 15.69
N ALA A 43 19.45 0.45 15.08
CA ALA A 43 18.59 -0.66 15.51
C ALA A 43 19.25 -2.02 15.31
N LYS A 44 20.07 -2.19 14.26
CA LYS A 44 20.84 -3.42 14.03
C LYS A 44 21.88 -3.60 15.12
N ASP A 45 22.60 -2.54 15.48
CA ASP A 45 23.61 -2.55 16.54
C ASP A 45 22.98 -2.78 17.92
N PHE A 46 21.84 -2.14 18.19
CA PHE A 46 21.04 -2.40 19.40
C PHE A 46 20.52 -3.84 19.44
N THR A 47 20.02 -4.38 18.32
CA THR A 47 19.56 -5.77 18.26
C THR A 47 20.70 -6.74 18.54
N ASN A 48 21.89 -6.47 18.00
CA ASN A 48 23.06 -7.31 18.24
C ASN A 48 23.50 -7.24 19.71
N ALA A 49 23.65 -6.04 20.27
CA ALA A 49 24.01 -5.85 21.68
C ALA A 49 22.94 -6.38 22.64
N MET A 50 21.66 -6.26 22.27
CA MET A 50 20.54 -6.77 23.04
C MET A 50 20.47 -8.28 22.99
N ASN A 51 20.72 -8.93 21.85
CA ASN A 51 20.79 -10.38 21.77
C ASN A 51 21.93 -10.92 22.65
N GLU A 52 23.09 -10.27 22.62
CA GLU A 52 24.24 -10.65 23.45
C GLU A 52 24.00 -10.44 24.95
N ALA A 53 23.17 -9.45 25.33
CA ALA A 53 22.76 -9.21 26.71
C ALA A 53 21.49 -9.99 27.14
N ALA A 54 20.66 -10.43 26.20
CA ALA A 54 19.38 -11.10 26.42
C ALA A 54 19.52 -12.60 26.70
N ASP A 55 20.61 -13.23 26.28
CA ASP A 55 20.84 -14.66 26.56
C ASP A 55 20.93 -14.96 28.08
N GLY A 56 21.09 -13.92 28.93
CA GLY A 56 21.01 -14.02 30.40
C GLY A 56 19.89 -13.22 31.09
N THR A 57 19.11 -12.41 30.36
CA THR A 57 18.03 -11.56 30.93
C THR A 57 16.74 -11.80 30.13
N GLY A 58 15.58 -11.97 30.77
CA GLY A 58 14.30 -12.47 30.19
C GLY A 58 13.67 -11.71 29.00
N MET A 59 14.45 -11.05 28.16
CA MET A 59 14.07 -10.35 26.93
C MET A 59 13.49 -11.27 25.86
N THR A 60 13.81 -12.57 25.89
CA THR A 60 13.14 -13.59 25.06
C THR A 60 11.64 -13.67 25.36
N GLU A 61 11.26 -13.59 26.63
CA GLU A 61 9.86 -13.56 27.07
C GLU A 61 9.17 -12.26 26.63
N LEU A 62 9.84 -11.12 26.78
CA LEU A 62 9.33 -9.82 26.34
C LEU A 62 9.12 -9.77 24.82
N SER A 63 10.07 -10.32 24.05
CA SER A 63 9.96 -10.45 22.59
C SER A 63 8.80 -11.36 22.18
N ARG A 64 8.49 -12.39 22.99
CA ARG A 64 7.39 -13.33 22.76
C ARG A 64 6.04 -12.69 23.06
N ASP A 65 5.94 -11.88 24.09
CA ASP A 65 4.72 -11.14 24.44
C ASP A 65 4.46 -9.97 23.49
N LEU A 66 5.48 -9.21 23.09
CA LEU A 66 5.33 -8.24 22.00
C LEU A 66 4.88 -8.91 20.71
N ARG A 67 5.42 -10.09 20.37
CA ARG A 67 5.00 -10.84 19.18
C ARG A 67 3.56 -11.35 19.29
N LYS A 68 3.08 -11.74 20.48
CA LYS A 68 1.67 -12.09 20.71
C LYS A 68 0.78 -10.87 20.55
N VAL A 69 1.14 -9.72 21.14
CA VAL A 69 0.39 -8.46 21.02
C VAL A 69 0.33 -7.99 19.58
N THR A 70 1.43 -8.04 18.83
CA THR A 70 1.45 -7.66 17.41
C THR A 70 0.65 -8.64 16.54
N LYS A 71 0.64 -9.94 16.87
CA LYS A 71 -0.21 -10.92 16.18
C LYS A 71 -1.70 -10.77 16.52
N PHE A 72 -2.03 -10.38 17.75
CA PHE A 72 -3.42 -10.13 18.17
C PHE A 72 -3.94 -8.77 17.69
N SER A 73 -3.06 -7.78 17.59
CA SER A 73 -3.34 -6.45 17.03
C SER A 73 -3.35 -6.53 15.51
N ASN A 74 -4.32 -7.25 14.97
CA ASN A 74 -4.63 -7.13 13.55
C ASN A 74 -4.97 -5.65 13.30
N PRO A 75 -4.29 -4.93 12.40
CA PRO A 75 -4.50 -3.50 12.20
C PRO A 75 -5.95 -3.17 11.83
N LYS A 76 -6.67 -4.13 11.22
CA LYS A 76 -8.12 -4.02 10.97
C LYS A 76 -8.96 -4.05 12.24
N ASN A 77 -8.55 -4.78 13.28
CA ASN A 77 -9.25 -4.80 14.56
C ASN A 77 -8.99 -3.50 15.31
N MET A 78 -7.74 -3.03 15.34
CA MET A 78 -7.41 -1.74 15.95
C MET A 78 -8.12 -0.57 15.23
N ALA A 79 -8.21 -0.60 13.90
CA ALA A 79 -8.98 0.38 13.14
C ALA A 79 -10.49 0.28 13.40
N LYS A 80 -11.02 -0.93 13.64
CA LYS A 80 -12.42 -1.13 14.03
C LYS A 80 -12.70 -0.65 15.46
N ASP A 81 -11.78 -0.89 16.40
CA ASP A 81 -11.89 -0.43 17.78
C ASP A 81 -11.89 1.10 17.82
N PHE A 82 -10.95 1.73 17.09
CA PHE A 82 -10.97 3.19 16.93
C PHE A 82 -12.25 3.72 16.27
N MET A 83 -12.78 3.03 15.26
CA MET A 83 -14.01 3.45 14.60
C MET A 83 -15.23 3.26 15.51
N GLY A 84 -15.24 2.19 16.32
CA GLY A 84 -16.25 1.89 17.32
C GLY A 84 -16.27 2.96 18.42
N ASP A 85 -15.12 3.28 18.99
CA ASP A 85 -14.95 4.32 20.01
C ASP A 85 -15.42 5.69 19.47
N VAL A 86 -15.03 6.05 18.24
CA VAL A 86 -15.46 7.31 17.61
C VAL A 86 -16.99 7.33 17.36
N MET A 87 -17.60 6.18 17.06
CA MET A 87 -19.06 6.11 16.86
C MET A 87 -19.82 6.16 18.18
N GLU A 88 -19.27 5.58 19.24
CA GLU A 88 -19.85 5.58 20.57
C GLU A 88 -19.72 6.97 21.24
N ASP A 89 -18.63 7.69 20.99
CA ASP A 89 -18.42 9.08 21.43
C ASP A 89 -19.33 10.09 20.73
N ILE A 90 -19.89 9.74 19.56
CA ILE A 90 -20.82 10.59 18.81
C ILE A 90 -22.26 10.39 19.29
N ASP A 91 -22.55 9.40 20.14
CA ASP A 91 -23.91 9.18 20.66
C ASP A 91 -24.33 10.34 21.58
N PRO A 92 -25.23 11.24 21.13
CA PRO A 92 -25.64 12.39 21.92
C PRO A 92 -26.56 12.00 23.10
N SER A 93 -26.98 10.74 23.19
CA SER A 93 -27.88 10.25 24.24
C SER A 93 -27.19 9.96 25.57
N LYS A 94 -25.85 9.84 25.61
CA LYS A 94 -25.08 9.58 26.84
C LYS A 94 -24.78 10.82 27.69
N TYR A 95 -25.19 12.01 27.26
CA TYR A 95 -24.95 13.27 27.98
C TYR A 95 -26.24 13.77 28.62
N GLU A 96 -26.23 14.20 29.88
CA GLU A 96 -27.44 14.71 30.54
C GLU A 96 -27.98 15.98 29.83
N GLU A 97 -29.31 16.02 29.72
CA GLU A 97 -30.07 17.09 29.06
C GLU A 97 -29.88 18.41 29.81
N GLY A 98 -29.19 19.38 29.18
CA GLY A 98 -28.90 20.70 29.74
C GLY A 98 -27.45 20.95 30.19
N SER A 99 -26.55 19.96 30.11
CA SER A 99 -25.13 20.17 30.42
C SER A 99 -24.39 20.93 29.30
N ALA A 100 -23.41 21.77 29.65
CA ALA A 100 -22.56 22.47 28.68
C ALA A 100 -21.84 21.50 27.73
N THR A 101 -21.53 20.29 28.22
CA THR A 101 -20.94 19.19 27.46
C THR A 101 -21.88 18.71 26.35
N ARG A 102 -23.20 18.65 26.59
CA ARG A 102 -24.19 18.24 25.59
C ARG A 102 -24.33 19.28 24.47
N VAL A 103 -24.28 20.57 24.76
CA VAL A 103 -24.31 21.63 23.74
C VAL A 103 -23.08 21.56 22.83
N ILE A 104 -21.91 21.26 23.39
CA ILE A 104 -20.66 21.09 22.62
C ILE A 104 -20.73 19.81 21.78
N ALA A 105 -21.25 18.72 22.35
CA ALA A 105 -21.44 17.44 21.65
C ALA A 105 -22.42 17.58 20.49
N GLU A 106 -23.57 18.23 20.70
CA GLU A 106 -24.58 18.51 19.66
C GLU A 106 -24.02 19.41 18.55
N LYS A 107 -23.26 20.46 18.90
CA LYS A 107 -22.62 21.33 17.91
C LYS A 107 -21.55 20.59 17.09
N LYS A 108 -20.76 19.73 17.74
CA LYS A 108 -19.75 18.89 17.08
C LYS A 108 -20.40 17.83 16.19
N ALA A 109 -21.47 17.19 16.66
CA ALA A 109 -22.25 16.23 15.90
C ALA A 109 -22.91 16.87 14.67
N ALA A 110 -23.48 18.08 14.82
CA ALA A 110 -24.06 18.86 13.73
C ALA A 110 -22.99 19.26 12.69
N ALA A 111 -21.83 19.78 13.13
CA ALA A 111 -20.74 20.14 12.24
C ALA A 111 -20.17 18.93 11.48
N GLN A 112 -20.06 17.77 12.15
CA GLN A 112 -19.66 16.53 11.51
C GLN A 112 -20.72 16.02 10.54
N ALA A 113 -22.01 16.10 10.86
CA ALA A 113 -23.09 15.72 9.97
C ALA A 113 -23.12 16.59 8.70
N GLU A 114 -22.88 17.89 8.84
CA GLU A 114 -22.77 18.80 7.70
C GLU A 114 -21.54 18.47 6.82
N THR A 115 -20.40 18.20 7.46
CA THR A 115 -19.18 17.80 6.75
C THR A 115 -19.40 16.49 6.00
N ARG A 116 -20.03 15.49 6.63
CA ARG A 116 -20.38 14.21 6.00
C ARG A 116 -21.33 14.39 4.83
N LYS A 117 -22.35 15.25 4.95
CA LYS A 117 -23.27 15.59 3.85
C LYS A 117 -22.55 16.25 2.67
N ARG A 118 -21.65 17.21 2.93
CA ARG A 118 -20.85 17.87 1.88
C ARG A 118 -19.91 16.90 1.16
N VAL A 119 -19.27 16.00 1.92
CA VAL A 119 -18.39 14.97 1.34
C VAL A 119 -19.20 13.96 0.52
N ALA A 120 -20.37 13.53 1.01
CA ALA A 120 -21.26 12.63 0.29
C ALA A 120 -21.84 13.26 -1.00
N ALA A 121 -22.25 14.53 -0.95
CA ALA A 121 -22.72 15.27 -2.12
C ALA A 121 -21.62 15.42 -3.18
N LYS A 122 -20.41 15.82 -2.76
CA LYS A 122 -19.26 15.96 -3.67
C LYS A 122 -18.82 14.62 -4.27
N ARG A 123 -19.02 13.52 -3.54
CA ARG A 123 -18.77 12.16 -4.04
C ARG A 123 -19.82 11.73 -5.05
N ALA A 124 -21.11 11.97 -4.77
CA ALA A 124 -22.20 11.69 -5.69
C ALA A 124 -22.11 12.53 -6.98
N GLU A 125 -21.68 13.79 -6.88
CA GLU A 125 -21.39 14.64 -8.04
C GLU A 125 -20.26 14.06 -8.90
N ARG A 126 -19.18 13.57 -8.28
CA ARG A 126 -18.09 12.89 -8.99
C ARG A 126 -18.55 11.57 -9.63
N GLU A 127 -19.34 10.77 -8.94
CA GLU A 127 -19.87 9.50 -9.45
C GLU A 127 -20.89 9.72 -10.59
N ALA A 128 -21.64 10.83 -10.56
CA ALA A 128 -22.55 11.23 -11.65
C ALA A 128 -21.83 11.82 -12.87
N GLU A 129 -20.74 12.57 -12.65
CA GLU A 129 -19.86 13.08 -13.72
C GLU A 129 -19.08 11.93 -14.38
N GLU A 130 -18.65 10.93 -13.60
CA GLU A 130 -18.03 9.69 -14.08
C GLU A 130 -19.02 8.77 -14.83
N SER A 131 -20.31 8.79 -14.49
CA SER A 131 -21.35 8.01 -15.19
C SER A 131 -21.99 8.74 -16.40
N ALA A 132 -21.65 10.01 -16.62
CA ALA A 132 -22.16 10.82 -17.73
C ALA A 132 -21.15 10.96 -18.89
N GLU A 133 -19.93 10.46 -18.72
CA GLU A 133 -19.01 10.26 -19.83
C GLU A 133 -19.46 8.99 -20.58
N PRO A 134 -19.80 9.07 -21.88
CA PRO A 134 -20.37 7.94 -22.60
C PRO A 134 -19.35 6.79 -22.67
N GLU A 135 -19.78 5.61 -22.22
CA GLU A 135 -19.16 4.35 -22.61
C GLU A 135 -19.20 4.24 -24.13
N ASP A 136 -18.04 4.40 -24.78
CA ASP A 136 -17.83 3.87 -26.13
C ASP A 136 -18.03 2.34 -26.05
N PRO A 137 -19.02 1.77 -26.76
CA PRO A 137 -19.34 0.35 -26.63
C PRO A 137 -18.23 -0.52 -27.23
N PRO A 138 -18.05 -1.75 -26.71
CA PRO A 138 -17.09 -2.71 -27.24
C PRO A 138 -17.60 -3.27 -28.57
N GLY A 139 -16.80 -3.14 -29.63
CA GLY A 139 -17.07 -3.68 -30.95
C GLY A 139 -15.80 -4.29 -31.55
N GLU A 140 -15.75 -5.61 -31.54
CA GLU A 140 -14.76 -6.44 -32.22
C GLU A 140 -14.73 -6.20 -33.74
N GLU A 141 -13.54 -6.39 -34.30
CA GLU A 141 -13.24 -6.92 -35.64
C GLU A 141 -14.01 -6.38 -36.85
N ASN A 142 -13.29 -5.64 -37.71
CA ASN A 142 -13.43 -5.87 -39.14
C ASN A 142 -12.09 -6.34 -39.73
N THR A 143 -12.02 -7.65 -39.84
CA THR A 143 -11.16 -8.39 -40.76
C THR A 143 -11.34 -7.85 -42.18
N ILE A 144 -10.29 -7.26 -42.74
CA ILE A 144 -10.02 -7.41 -44.18
C ILE A 144 -8.84 -8.37 -44.28
N ALA A 145 -9.18 -9.65 -44.28
CA ALA A 145 -8.32 -10.70 -44.75
C ALA A 145 -8.45 -10.82 -46.28
N ALA A 146 -7.32 -11.19 -46.89
CA ALA A 146 -7.15 -11.87 -48.16
C ALA A 146 -7.06 -11.01 -49.45
N THR A 147 -5.81 -10.81 -49.86
CA THR A 147 -5.39 -11.35 -51.17
C THR A 147 -4.01 -12.02 -51.01
N ASP A 148 -4.05 -13.31 -50.70
CA ASP A 148 -2.99 -14.32 -50.88
C ASP A 148 -2.76 -14.61 -52.40
N PRO A 149 -1.85 -15.51 -52.83
CA PRO A 149 -0.48 -15.87 -52.40
C PRO A 149 0.49 -16.06 -53.61
N ALA A 150 1.82 -16.05 -53.42
CA ALA A 150 2.79 -16.74 -54.33
C ALA A 150 4.23 -16.83 -53.78
N THR A 151 4.50 -17.87 -52.98
CA THR A 151 5.55 -18.90 -53.18
C THR A 151 6.98 -18.51 -53.63
N SER A 152 7.90 -18.48 -52.64
CA SER A 152 9.14 -19.31 -52.51
C SER A 152 10.41 -19.00 -53.36
N PRO A 153 11.60 -19.61 -53.09
CA PRO A 153 12.52 -19.44 -51.94
C PRO A 153 14.01 -19.29 -52.37
N SER A 154 14.93 -18.93 -51.48
CA SER A 154 16.37 -19.34 -51.54
C SER A 154 17.06 -18.97 -50.21
N ALA A 155 17.37 -19.97 -49.37
CA ALA A 155 18.74 -20.49 -49.11
C ALA A 155 19.68 -19.44 -48.46
N GLY A 156 20.35 -19.70 -47.35
CA GLY A 156 20.66 -20.91 -46.62
C GLY A 156 21.76 -20.61 -45.59
N SER A 157 22.11 -21.64 -44.81
CA SER A 157 23.07 -21.70 -43.70
C SER A 157 22.64 -20.95 -42.43
N GLY A 158 22.20 -21.63 -41.37
CA GLY A 158 22.69 -22.90 -40.84
C GLY A 158 23.49 -22.58 -39.59
N SER A 159 22.94 -22.86 -38.40
CA SER A 159 23.17 -24.10 -37.65
C SER A 159 24.24 -23.80 -36.59
N THR A 160 24.12 -24.05 -35.29
CA THR A 160 23.48 -25.14 -34.53
C THR A 160 23.62 -24.67 -33.06
N ASP A 161 22.54 -24.48 -32.31
CA ASP A 161 21.86 -25.49 -31.50
C ASP A 161 22.62 -25.96 -30.25
N LEU A 162 21.85 -25.97 -29.17
CA LEU A 162 21.90 -26.85 -28.01
C LEU A 162 22.91 -26.65 -26.86
N ALA A 163 22.28 -26.37 -25.71
CA ALA A 163 22.70 -26.41 -24.31
C ALA A 163 23.13 -27.82 -23.84
N PRO A 164 23.15 -28.11 -22.52
CA PRO A 164 23.91 -27.55 -21.40
C PRO A 164 24.84 -28.60 -20.79
N SER A 165 25.87 -28.22 -20.03
CA SER A 165 26.61 -29.16 -19.16
C SER A 165 27.30 -28.43 -18.02
N ASP A 166 26.73 -28.52 -16.82
CA ASP A 166 27.48 -28.47 -15.56
C ASP A 166 27.94 -29.90 -15.26
N PRO A 167 29.19 -30.10 -14.81
CA PRO A 167 29.33 -30.54 -13.43
C PRO A 167 30.59 -30.00 -12.72
N GLY A 168 30.38 -29.30 -11.60
CA GLY A 168 31.05 -29.61 -10.32
C GLY A 168 32.51 -29.18 -10.12
N PRO A 169 33.00 -29.24 -8.86
CA PRO A 169 33.72 -28.13 -8.24
C PRO A 169 35.25 -28.27 -8.24
N ALA A 170 35.96 -27.14 -8.33
CA ALA A 170 37.41 -27.06 -8.16
C ALA A 170 37.78 -26.12 -7.01
N ASN A 171 38.08 -26.77 -5.89
CA ASN A 171 39.07 -26.50 -4.85
C ASN A 171 39.73 -25.10 -4.75
N ILE A 172 39.71 -24.67 -3.50
CA ILE A 172 40.48 -23.60 -2.87
C ILE A 172 41.90 -24.12 -2.66
N GLU A 173 42.93 -23.42 -3.14
CA GLU A 173 44.31 -23.55 -2.64
C GLU A 173 45.03 -22.19 -2.64
N ALA A 174 45.78 -22.00 -1.55
CA ALA A 174 46.82 -21.01 -1.22
C ALA A 174 46.41 -19.55 -0.98
#